data_AF-A0A2A6BH97-F1
#
_entry.id   AF-A0A2A6BH97-F1
#
_cell.length_a   1.000
_cell.length_b   1.000
_cell.length_c   1.000
_cell.angle_alpha   90.00
_cell.angle_beta   90.00
_cell.angle_gamma   90.00
#
_symmetry.space_group_name_H-M   'P 1'
#
loop_
_entity.id
_entity.type
_entity.pdbx_description
1 polymer ?
#
loop_
_entity_poly.entity_id
_entity_poly.type
_entity_poly.pdbx_seq_one_letter_code
_entity_poly.pdbx_strand_id
1 'polypeptide(L)'
;MASLLRSIKSKMRNEKPKREMESFTALEKLPGELINKLFDYAPTKNFEMRLVSRTLRSRVDAYVRSLPIVEKLYIVNYPLSTTKMRIDVRVDEEKIDLFQLRLCLNNFLMMSSKSKYLDSFNDDLNEHPDVYRVYVNKEIIDENTLNIFRACIGNRIGRVALESVDSRAHPVISKIFEIFKFDTLEVIARPLSQNDVDYLLPLIELHKIDKLTLRVGRIESPNPVEILLKLSSVVRSLDIDQQKVRGITANCRYMFGVYNRNWAAIVLEMLSRTLNALSIDNNGATEYLTSEAVRVLRKQLPKLGKNVRLTLSYNGFTNGFTSFTKLQTCDPK
;
A
#
# COMPACT_ATOMS: atom_id res chain seq x y z
N MET A 1 52.94 -9.30 12.37
CA MET A 1 51.79 -8.45 12.78
C MET A 1 51.40 -8.57 14.26
N ALA A 2 51.38 -9.76 14.88
CA ALA A 2 50.98 -9.93 16.29
C ALA A 2 51.91 -9.26 17.34
N SER A 3 53.18 -8.99 16.99
CA SER A 3 54.15 -8.30 17.85
C SER A 3 53.95 -6.78 17.89
N LEU A 4 53.59 -6.17 16.75
CA LEU A 4 53.33 -4.73 16.63
C LEU A 4 52.08 -4.29 17.44
N LEU A 5 51.08 -5.17 17.52
CA LEU A 5 49.84 -4.93 18.27
C LEU A 5 50.01 -5.01 19.81
N ARG A 6 51.07 -5.66 20.32
CA ARG A 6 51.36 -5.69 21.77
C ARG A 6 52.10 -4.44 22.24
N SER A 7 52.97 -3.87 21.40
CA SER A 7 53.73 -2.65 21.71
C SER A 7 52.82 -1.40 21.78
N ILE A 8 51.77 -1.34 20.97
CA ILE A 8 50.79 -0.25 21.00
C ILE A 8 49.89 -0.33 22.26
N LYS A 9 49.55 -1.53 22.73
CA LYS A 9 48.72 -1.71 23.95
C LYS A 9 49.45 -1.36 25.25
N SER A 10 50.79 -1.46 25.32
CA SER A 10 51.52 -1.11 26.56
C SER A 10 51.80 0.40 26.69
N LYS A 11 51.88 1.14 25.57
CA LYS A 11 52.06 2.60 25.58
C LYS A 11 50.79 3.40 25.95
N MET A 12 49.60 2.81 25.86
CA MET A 12 48.32 3.50 26.14
C MET A 12 47.80 3.34 27.58
N ARG A 13 48.59 2.78 28.52
CA ARG A 13 48.10 2.45 29.87
C ARG A 13 48.39 3.48 30.98
N ASN A 14 49.16 4.53 30.73
CA ASN A 14 49.67 5.40 31.82
C ASN A 14 49.36 6.90 31.72
N GLU A 15 48.51 7.35 30.79
CA GLU A 15 47.97 8.71 30.84
C GLU A 15 46.50 8.66 31.24
N LYS A 16 46.18 9.12 32.46
CA LYS A 16 44.80 9.48 32.80
C LYS A 16 44.43 10.66 31.90
N PRO A 17 43.54 10.52 30.90
CA PRO A 17 43.11 11.66 30.13
C PRO A 17 42.44 12.63 31.11
N LYS A 18 42.95 13.87 31.18
CA LYS A 18 42.16 14.99 31.72
C LYS A 18 40.81 14.91 31.01
N ARG A 19 39.71 14.82 31.76
CA ARG A 19 38.36 14.93 31.21
C ARG A 19 38.25 16.31 30.58
N GLU A 20 38.59 16.42 29.30
CA GLU A 20 38.14 17.54 28.49
C GLU A 20 36.61 17.51 28.58
N MET A 21 36.01 18.60 29.07
CA MET A 21 34.57 18.78 28.97
C MET A 21 34.24 18.66 27.49
N GLU A 22 33.62 17.56 27.09
CA GLU A 22 33.17 17.31 25.72
C GLU A 22 32.26 18.49 25.31
N SER A 23 32.83 19.45 24.58
CA SER A 23 32.08 20.60 24.10
C SER A 23 31.21 20.11 22.94
N PHE A 24 29.93 19.84 23.22
CA PHE A 24 28.96 19.53 22.19
C PHE A 24 29.02 20.56 21.06
N THR A 25 29.02 20.07 19.82
CA THR A 25 28.95 20.92 18.64
C THR A 25 27.66 21.72 18.64
N ALA A 26 27.62 22.88 17.97
CA ALA A 26 26.40 23.69 17.87
C ALA A 26 25.21 22.88 17.31
N LEU A 27 25.48 21.92 16.41
CA LEU A 27 24.50 21.03 15.82
C LEU A 27 23.85 20.08 16.86
N GLU A 28 24.65 19.54 17.79
CA GLU A 28 24.15 18.66 18.85
C GLU A 28 23.32 19.39 19.90
N LYS A 29 23.51 20.71 20.02
CA LYS A 29 22.70 21.56 20.90
C LYS A 29 21.35 21.96 20.29
N LEU A 30 21.10 21.66 19.01
CA LEU A 30 19.81 21.97 18.39
C LEU A 30 18.67 21.16 19.04
N PRO A 31 17.48 21.78 19.19
CA PRO A 31 16.24 21.07 19.50
C PRO A 31 15.94 19.93 18.52
N GLY A 32 15.27 18.89 19.02
CA GLY A 32 14.92 17.70 18.23
C GLY A 32 14.14 18.00 16.95
N GLU A 33 13.26 18.99 16.98
CA GLU A 33 12.46 19.36 15.80
C GLU A 33 13.31 19.99 14.70
N LEU A 34 14.26 20.86 15.06
CA LEU A 34 15.14 21.51 14.09
C LEU A 34 16.11 20.50 13.47
N ILE A 35 16.64 19.57 14.28
CA ILE A 35 17.54 18.56 13.73
C ILE A 35 16.81 17.56 12.84
N ASN A 36 15.55 17.22 13.14
CA ASN A 36 14.73 16.39 12.25
C ASN A 36 14.48 17.08 10.91
N LYS A 37 14.18 18.40 10.91
CA LYS A 37 14.06 19.18 9.66
C LYS A 37 15.35 19.19 8.84
N LEU A 38 16.52 19.15 9.48
CA LEU A 38 17.80 19.02 8.77
C LEU A 38 17.95 17.63 8.15
N PHE A 39 17.49 16.58 8.84
CA PHE A 39 17.49 15.21 8.31
C PHE A 39 16.50 15.02 7.15
N ASP A 40 15.35 15.72 7.17
CA ASP A 40 14.39 15.80 6.06
C ASP A 40 14.99 16.51 4.85
N TYR A 41 15.77 17.58 5.08
CA TYR A 41 16.36 18.38 4.01
C TYR A 41 17.44 17.64 3.21
N ALA A 42 18.19 16.73 3.84
CA ALA A 42 19.28 15.99 3.20
C ALA A 42 19.27 14.50 3.58
N PRO A 43 18.26 13.72 3.13
CA PRO A 43 18.06 12.34 3.57
C PRO A 43 19.26 11.43 3.21
N THR A 44 19.89 11.67 2.07
CA THR A 44 21.08 10.95 1.59
C THR A 44 22.31 11.19 2.48
N LYS A 45 22.34 12.29 3.25
CA LYS A 45 23.44 12.67 4.16
C LYS A 45 23.32 12.13 5.57
N ASN A 46 22.21 11.46 5.89
CA ASN A 46 21.97 10.93 7.22
C ASN A 46 22.98 9.83 7.59
N PHE A 47 23.52 9.08 6.62
CA PHE A 47 24.58 8.11 6.89
C PHE A 47 25.87 8.78 7.36
N GLU A 48 26.34 9.82 6.67
CA GLU A 48 27.53 10.56 7.07
C GLU A 48 27.34 11.22 8.45
N MET A 49 26.16 11.78 8.72
CA MET A 49 25.85 12.38 10.02
C MET A 49 25.96 11.38 11.19
N ARG A 50 25.64 10.09 10.97
CA ARG A 50 25.81 9.03 11.99
C ARG A 50 27.28 8.73 12.31
N LEU A 51 28.20 9.11 11.43
CA LEU A 51 29.64 8.89 11.62
C LEU A 51 30.30 10.05 12.37
N VAL A 52 29.67 11.23 12.39
CA VAL A 52 30.23 12.44 13.02
C VAL A 52 30.33 12.32 14.54
N SER A 53 29.26 11.90 15.22
CA SER A 53 29.25 11.75 16.68
C SER A 53 28.26 10.69 17.18
N ARG A 54 28.42 10.26 18.44
CA ARG A 54 27.48 9.32 19.09
C ARG A 54 26.08 9.94 19.26
N THR A 55 26.03 11.23 19.60
CA THR A 55 24.77 11.97 19.77
C THR A 55 24.01 12.06 18.46
N LEU A 56 24.67 12.45 17.37
CA LEU A 56 24.06 12.53 16.05
C LEU A 56 23.61 11.16 15.56
N ARG A 57 24.42 10.11 15.78
CA ARG A 57 24.02 8.74 15.49
C ARG A 57 22.72 8.36 16.18
N SER A 58 22.62 8.58 17.49
CA SER A 58 21.41 8.26 18.25
C SER A 58 20.19 9.04 17.76
N ARG A 59 20.37 10.32 17.40
CA ARG A 59 19.29 11.16 16.86
C ARG A 59 18.83 10.71 15.47
N VAL A 60 19.76 10.43 14.56
CA VAL A 60 19.42 9.87 13.23
C VAL A 60 18.72 8.52 13.38
N ASP A 61 19.22 7.64 14.25
CA ASP A 61 18.63 6.32 14.47
C ASP A 61 17.20 6.43 15.04
N ALA A 62 16.95 7.36 15.95
CA ALA A 62 15.61 7.64 16.49
C ALA A 62 14.69 8.24 15.41
N TYR A 63 15.19 9.22 14.68
CA TYR A 63 14.48 9.86 13.57
C TYR A 63 14.06 8.85 12.51
N VAL A 64 15.01 8.07 12.00
CA VAL A 64 14.76 7.03 10.98
C VAL A 64 13.77 6.00 11.48
N ARG A 65 13.70 5.64 12.77
CA ARG A 65 12.68 4.71 13.27
C ARG A 65 11.26 5.31 13.33
N SER A 66 11.15 6.63 13.44
CA SER A 66 9.86 7.32 13.60
C SER A 66 9.11 7.60 12.29
N LEU A 67 9.82 7.62 11.16
CA LEU A 67 9.26 8.03 9.87
C LEU A 67 8.28 7.00 9.25
N PRO A 68 7.23 7.42 8.54
CA PRO A 68 6.51 6.55 7.61
C PRO A 68 7.27 6.45 6.29
N ILE A 69 8.24 5.52 6.22
CA ILE A 69 9.10 5.35 5.04
C ILE A 69 8.43 4.49 3.96
N VAL A 70 7.68 3.46 4.36
CA VAL A 70 7.06 2.51 3.44
C VAL A 70 5.78 3.11 2.85
N GLU A 71 5.77 3.28 1.54
CA GLU A 71 4.62 3.81 0.81
C GLU A 71 3.55 2.72 0.68
N LYS A 72 3.97 1.53 0.23
CA LYS A 72 3.04 0.45 -0.10
C LYS A 72 3.59 -0.92 0.29
N LEU A 73 2.73 -1.74 0.88
CA LEU A 73 3.01 -3.14 1.20
C LEU A 73 2.15 -4.03 0.29
N TYR A 74 2.77 -4.89 -0.51
CA TYR A 74 2.07 -5.88 -1.32
C TYR A 74 2.23 -7.25 -0.67
N ILE A 75 1.12 -7.94 -0.45
CA ILE A 75 1.09 -9.30 0.06
C ILE A 75 0.54 -10.19 -1.04
N VAL A 76 1.40 -11.05 -1.56
CA VAL A 76 1.12 -11.92 -2.70
C VAL A 76 1.17 -13.37 -2.26
N ASN A 77 0.07 -14.06 -2.47
CA ASN A 77 -0.02 -15.49 -2.22
C ASN A 77 0.19 -16.24 -3.53
N TYR A 78 1.23 -17.09 -3.59
CA TYR A 78 1.50 -17.88 -4.78
C TYR A 78 0.57 -19.10 -4.81
N PRO A 79 -0.24 -19.29 -5.86
CA PRO A 79 -1.17 -20.42 -5.93
C PRO A 79 -0.45 -21.78 -5.90
N LEU A 80 0.80 -21.82 -6.40
CA LEU A 80 1.62 -23.04 -6.44
C LEU A 80 2.38 -23.31 -5.13
N SER A 81 2.53 -22.31 -4.25
CA SER A 81 3.18 -22.50 -2.96
C SER A 81 2.14 -22.56 -1.86
N THR A 82 1.91 -23.76 -1.33
CA THR A 82 1.00 -23.95 -0.20
C THR A 82 1.51 -23.26 1.06
N THR A 83 2.83 -23.25 1.27
CA THR A 83 3.46 -22.81 2.52
C THR A 83 4.08 -21.43 2.49
N LYS A 84 4.40 -20.85 1.31
CA LYS A 84 5.07 -19.54 1.25
C LYS A 84 4.17 -18.43 0.72
N MET A 85 4.32 -17.26 1.30
CA MET A 85 3.71 -16.00 0.88
C MET A 85 4.83 -15.01 0.63
N ARG A 86 4.66 -14.14 -0.37
CA ARG A 86 5.60 -13.07 -0.70
C ARG A 86 5.06 -11.76 -0.16
N ILE A 87 5.93 -11.00 0.46
CA ILE A 87 5.67 -9.64 0.90
C ILE A 87 6.65 -8.73 0.15
N ASP A 88 6.14 -7.83 -0.67
CA ASP A 88 6.93 -6.81 -1.34
C ASP A 88 6.69 -5.46 -0.65
N VAL A 89 7.77 -4.79 -0.25
CA VAL A 89 7.76 -3.50 0.44
C VAL A 89 8.25 -2.46 -0.56
N ARG A 90 7.37 -1.53 -0.94
CA ARG A 90 7.69 -0.41 -1.81
C ARG A 90 8.00 0.83 -1.00
N VAL A 91 9.08 1.50 -1.36
CA VAL A 91 9.58 2.71 -0.71
C VAL A 91 9.68 3.81 -1.76
N ASP A 92 9.41 5.05 -1.38
CA ASP A 92 9.68 6.19 -2.26
C ASP A 92 11.18 6.25 -2.62
N GLU A 93 11.51 6.53 -3.88
CA GLU A 93 12.89 6.61 -4.37
C GLU A 93 13.74 7.55 -3.49
N GLU A 94 13.18 8.69 -3.09
CA GLU A 94 13.85 9.69 -2.26
C GLU A 94 14.16 9.20 -0.83
N LYS A 95 13.50 8.12 -0.38
CA LYS A 95 13.61 7.56 0.97
C LYS A 95 14.32 6.21 1.03
N ILE A 96 14.80 5.69 -0.11
CA ILE A 96 15.49 4.39 -0.19
C ILE A 96 16.66 4.32 0.80
N ASP A 97 17.51 5.35 0.87
CA ASP A 97 18.67 5.35 1.76
C ASP A 97 18.27 5.30 3.24
N LEU A 98 17.20 6.01 3.62
CA LEU A 98 16.66 5.97 4.98
C LEU A 98 16.08 4.59 5.31
N PHE A 99 15.43 3.95 4.35
CA PHE A 99 14.94 2.59 4.53
C PHE A 99 16.09 1.60 4.69
N GLN A 100 17.11 1.67 3.84
CA GLN A 100 18.30 0.82 3.94
C GLN A 100 18.97 1.00 5.30
N LEU A 101 19.11 2.24 5.77
CA LEU A 101 19.61 2.55 7.09
C LEU A 101 18.77 1.88 8.19
N ARG A 102 17.43 1.93 8.08
CA ARG A 102 16.54 1.26 9.02
C ARG A 102 16.72 -0.27 9.00
N LEU A 103 16.90 -0.87 7.83
CA LEU A 103 17.19 -2.31 7.72
C LEU A 103 18.53 -2.67 8.39
N CYS A 104 19.58 -1.86 8.18
CA CYS A 104 20.87 -2.02 8.84
C CYS A 104 20.75 -1.98 10.36
N LEU A 105 19.98 -1.02 10.88
CA LEU A 105 19.80 -0.82 12.32
C LEU A 105 19.13 -2.00 13.03
N ASN A 106 18.36 -2.79 12.30
CA ASN A 106 17.63 -3.93 12.83
C ASN A 106 18.25 -5.28 12.41
N ASN A 107 19.50 -5.26 11.91
CA ASN A 107 20.23 -6.45 11.42
C ASN A 107 19.46 -7.27 10.37
N PHE A 108 18.56 -6.63 9.62
CA PHE A 108 17.70 -7.33 8.65
C PHE A 108 18.42 -7.72 7.36
N LEU A 109 19.56 -7.09 7.07
CA LEU A 109 20.33 -7.32 5.85
C LEU A 109 20.80 -8.78 5.67
N MET A 110 20.79 -9.61 6.72
CA MET A 110 21.08 -11.03 6.59
C MET A 110 19.93 -11.85 5.98
N MET A 111 18.69 -11.35 5.97
CA MET A 111 17.52 -12.08 5.44
C MET A 111 17.11 -11.64 4.04
N SER A 112 17.50 -10.44 3.61
CA SER A 112 17.25 -9.97 2.25
C SER A 112 18.44 -10.29 1.37
N SER A 113 18.36 -11.34 0.55
CA SER A 113 19.12 -11.32 -0.68
C SER A 113 18.65 -10.06 -1.43
N LYS A 114 19.55 -9.09 -1.68
CA LYS A 114 19.32 -8.07 -2.73
C LYS A 114 19.29 -8.82 -4.04
N SER A 115 18.21 -9.54 -4.32
CA SER A 115 18.03 -10.10 -5.63
C SER A 115 17.53 -8.98 -6.52
N LYS A 116 18.43 -8.46 -7.36
CA LYS A 116 18.05 -8.09 -8.73
C LYS A 116 17.68 -9.39 -9.48
N TYR A 117 16.63 -10.10 -9.05
CA TYR A 117 16.09 -11.19 -9.86
C TYR A 117 15.24 -10.52 -10.93
N LEU A 118 15.81 -10.43 -12.14
CA LEU A 118 15.04 -10.50 -13.38
C LEU A 118 14.31 -11.85 -13.35
N ASP A 119 13.09 -11.89 -12.83
CA ASP A 119 12.24 -13.07 -12.98
C ASP A 119 11.00 -12.64 -13.76
N SER A 120 11.13 -12.78 -15.08
CA SER A 120 10.24 -12.31 -16.14
C SER A 120 8.92 -13.11 -16.19
N PHE A 121 8.04 -12.93 -15.21
CA PHE A 121 6.68 -13.48 -15.30
C PHE A 121 5.54 -12.49 -15.04
N ASN A 122 5.85 -11.19 -14.92
CA ASN A 122 4.93 -10.08 -15.18
C ASN A 122 5.78 -8.83 -15.42
N ASP A 123 5.77 -8.30 -16.64
CA ASP A 123 6.63 -7.18 -17.07
C ASP A 123 6.47 -5.89 -16.25
N ASP A 124 5.37 -5.71 -15.50
CA ASP A 124 5.12 -4.46 -14.76
C ASP A 124 5.82 -4.34 -13.39
N LEU A 125 6.44 -5.40 -12.85
CA LEU A 125 7.03 -5.38 -11.49
C LEU A 125 8.55 -5.55 -11.44
N ASN A 126 9.21 -5.81 -12.57
CA ASN A 126 10.65 -6.04 -12.61
C ASN A 126 11.48 -4.77 -12.85
N GLU A 127 10.84 -3.61 -13.08
CA GLU A 127 11.55 -2.37 -13.44
C GLU A 127 11.71 -1.38 -12.28
N HIS A 128 11.26 -1.73 -11.08
CA HIS A 128 11.18 -0.81 -9.95
C HIS A 128 12.32 -1.07 -8.93
N PRO A 129 13.42 -0.28 -8.95
CA PRO A 129 14.57 -0.46 -8.03
C PRO A 129 14.20 -0.22 -6.55
N ASP A 130 12.98 0.21 -6.29
CA ASP A 130 12.40 0.64 -5.02
C ASP A 130 11.59 -0.45 -4.28
N VAL A 131 11.66 -1.70 -4.72
CA VAL A 131 10.90 -2.83 -4.14
C VAL A 131 11.79 -3.83 -3.39
N TYR A 132 11.50 -4.05 -2.11
CA TYR A 132 12.16 -5.02 -1.24
C TYR A 132 11.29 -6.24 -1.02
N ARG A 133 11.83 -7.43 -1.28
CA ARG A 133 11.06 -8.69 -1.26
C ARG A 133 11.42 -9.56 -0.07
N VAL A 134 10.41 -10.07 0.62
CA VAL A 134 10.53 -11.03 1.73
C VAL A 134 9.59 -12.20 1.49
N TYR A 135 10.06 -13.42 1.74
CA TYR A 135 9.23 -14.62 1.71
C TYR A 135 8.96 -15.06 3.15
N VAL A 136 7.69 -15.24 3.48
CA VAL A 136 7.23 -15.71 4.78
C VAL A 136 6.58 -17.08 4.66
N ASN A 137 6.81 -17.93 5.66
CA ASN A 137 6.06 -19.17 5.78
C ASN A 137 4.70 -18.88 6.41
N LYS A 138 3.61 -19.28 5.75
CA LYS A 138 2.23 -19.08 6.19
C LYS A 138 1.93 -19.81 7.50
N GLU A 139 2.64 -20.87 7.81
CA GLU A 139 2.39 -21.68 9.01
C GLU A 139 3.15 -21.15 10.24
N ILE A 140 4.20 -20.33 10.05
CA ILE A 140 5.21 -20.05 11.09
C ILE A 140 5.43 -18.53 11.27
N ILE A 141 4.43 -17.68 11.04
CA ILE A 141 4.55 -16.28 11.46
C ILE A 141 4.38 -16.19 12.98
N ASP A 142 5.52 -16.13 13.66
CA ASP A 142 5.65 -15.93 15.09
C ASP A 142 5.83 -14.44 15.46
N GLU A 143 5.75 -14.14 16.76
CA GLU A 143 5.87 -12.77 17.27
C GLU A 143 7.26 -12.17 16.99
N ASN A 144 8.31 -12.98 16.92
CA ASN A 144 9.66 -12.51 16.59
C ASN A 144 9.71 -11.98 15.15
N THR A 145 9.12 -12.70 14.21
CA THR A 145 9.02 -12.27 12.80
C THR A 145 8.21 -10.99 12.69
N LEU A 146 7.08 -10.89 13.39
CA LEU A 146 6.25 -9.67 13.43
C LEU A 146 7.01 -8.48 14.05
N ASN A 147 7.77 -8.70 15.12
CA ASN A 147 8.62 -7.67 15.73
C ASN A 147 9.69 -7.15 14.76
N ILE A 148 10.30 -8.06 14.00
CA ILE A 148 11.27 -7.70 12.96
C ILE A 148 10.59 -6.84 11.88
N PHE A 149 9.40 -7.22 11.42
CA PHE A 149 8.64 -6.42 10.46
C PHE A 149 8.30 -5.04 11.01
N ARG A 150 7.79 -4.96 12.24
CA ARG A 150 7.48 -3.70 12.90
C ARG A 150 8.70 -2.79 13.00
N ALA A 151 9.87 -3.34 13.31
CA ALA A 151 11.12 -2.59 13.43
C ALA A 151 11.68 -2.10 12.08
N CYS A 152 11.49 -2.90 11.02
CA CYS A 152 12.01 -2.62 9.68
C CYS A 152 11.08 -1.76 8.83
N ILE A 153 9.78 -2.08 8.80
CA ILE A 153 8.77 -1.39 7.99
C ILE A 153 8.26 -0.14 8.71
N GLY A 154 8.26 -0.18 10.05
CA GLY A 154 7.60 0.82 10.88
C GLY A 154 6.16 0.41 11.22
N ASN A 155 5.40 1.30 11.82
CA ASN A 155 4.02 1.04 12.26
C ASN A 155 2.96 1.74 11.40
N ARG A 156 3.36 2.57 10.44
CA ARG A 156 2.48 3.30 9.53
C ARG A 156 2.89 3.02 8.11
N ILE A 157 1.93 2.60 7.30
CA ILE A 157 2.07 2.28 5.89
C ILE A 157 1.02 3.10 5.14
N GLY A 158 1.38 3.67 3.99
CA GLY A 158 0.42 4.41 3.18
C GLY A 158 -0.69 3.51 2.63
N ARG A 159 -0.31 2.44 1.93
CA ARG A 159 -1.25 1.51 1.28
C ARG A 159 -0.86 0.05 1.50
N VAL A 160 -1.86 -0.81 1.67
CA VAL A 160 -1.65 -2.27 1.63
C VAL A 160 -2.39 -2.86 0.43
N ALA A 161 -1.74 -3.73 -0.32
CA ALA A 161 -2.30 -4.44 -1.45
C ALA A 161 -2.28 -5.96 -1.20
N LEU A 162 -3.40 -6.62 -1.44
CA LEU A 162 -3.57 -8.06 -1.34
C LEU A 162 -3.74 -8.64 -2.74
N GLU A 163 -2.89 -9.58 -3.14
CA GLU A 163 -2.96 -10.23 -4.45
C GLU A 163 -3.06 -11.75 -4.32
N SER A 164 -4.05 -12.33 -5.00
CA SER A 164 -4.27 -13.79 -5.08
C SER A 164 -4.37 -14.48 -3.72
N VAL A 165 -4.85 -13.76 -2.70
CA VAL A 165 -5.02 -14.27 -1.34
C VAL A 165 -6.11 -15.32 -1.32
N ASP A 166 -5.81 -16.49 -0.77
CA ASP A 166 -6.80 -17.53 -0.48
C ASP A 166 -7.03 -17.65 1.04
N SER A 167 -8.06 -18.40 1.42
CA SER A 167 -8.48 -18.54 2.81
C SER A 167 -7.40 -19.06 3.77
N ARG A 168 -6.38 -19.78 3.27
CA ARG A 168 -5.26 -20.27 4.10
C ARG A 168 -4.29 -19.16 4.47
N ALA A 169 -4.24 -18.09 3.69
CA ALA A 169 -3.42 -16.92 3.96
C ALA A 169 -4.09 -15.94 4.96
N HIS A 170 -5.40 -16.04 5.18
CA HIS A 170 -6.16 -15.12 6.03
C HIS A 170 -5.60 -14.97 7.45
N PRO A 171 -5.28 -16.05 8.21
CA PRO A 171 -4.76 -15.89 9.57
C PRO A 171 -3.44 -15.14 9.63
N VAL A 172 -2.60 -15.33 8.61
CA VAL A 172 -1.28 -14.70 8.49
C VAL A 172 -1.43 -13.22 8.18
N ILE A 173 -2.32 -12.89 7.23
CA ILE A 173 -2.61 -11.51 6.86
C ILE A 173 -3.18 -10.74 8.04
N SER A 174 -4.10 -11.35 8.81
CA SER A 174 -4.65 -10.72 10.02
C SER A 174 -3.55 -10.36 11.02
N LYS A 175 -2.63 -11.29 11.32
CA LYS A 175 -1.47 -11.02 12.19
C LYS A 175 -0.57 -9.90 11.66
N ILE A 176 -0.34 -9.86 10.36
CA ILE A 176 0.45 -8.78 9.73
C ILE A 176 -0.31 -7.44 9.84
N PHE A 177 -1.62 -7.43 9.72
CA PHE A 177 -2.41 -6.20 9.76
C PHE A 177 -2.50 -5.64 11.18
N GLU A 178 -2.51 -6.50 12.20
CA GLU A 178 -2.48 -6.09 13.62
C GLU A 178 -1.28 -5.19 13.97
N ILE A 179 -0.16 -5.33 13.25
CA ILE A 179 1.07 -4.58 13.55
C ILE A 179 1.20 -3.26 12.79
N PHE A 180 0.32 -2.99 11.83
CA PHE A 180 0.40 -1.82 10.95
C PHE A 180 -0.87 -0.96 10.99
N LYS A 181 -0.67 0.35 10.85
CA LYS A 181 -1.73 1.33 10.61
C LYS A 181 -1.66 1.78 9.16
N PHE A 182 -2.78 1.67 8.46
CA PHE A 182 -2.95 2.10 7.08
C PHE A 182 -4.44 2.42 6.88
N ASP A 183 -4.75 3.28 5.93
CA ASP A 183 -6.13 3.72 5.63
C ASP A 183 -6.58 3.31 4.23
N THR A 184 -5.66 2.80 3.41
CA THR A 184 -5.91 2.43 2.03
C THR A 184 -5.63 0.94 1.81
N LEU A 185 -6.66 0.19 1.44
CA LEU A 185 -6.57 -1.22 1.07
C LEU A 185 -6.81 -1.39 -0.43
N GLU A 186 -5.99 -2.21 -1.07
CA GLU A 186 -6.14 -2.61 -2.47
C GLU A 186 -6.26 -4.13 -2.55
N VAL A 187 -7.25 -4.63 -3.26
CA VAL A 187 -7.51 -6.07 -3.43
C VAL A 187 -7.43 -6.40 -4.91
N ILE A 188 -6.53 -7.29 -5.27
CA ILE A 188 -6.27 -7.77 -6.63
C ILE A 188 -6.67 -9.24 -6.69
N ALA A 189 -7.80 -9.52 -7.31
CA ALA A 189 -8.36 -10.87 -7.36
C ALA A 189 -8.90 -11.18 -8.77
N ARG A 190 -8.65 -12.38 -9.30
CA ARG A 190 -9.18 -12.74 -10.64
C ARG A 190 -10.70 -12.87 -10.58
N PRO A 191 -11.26 -13.85 -9.84
CA PRO A 191 -12.57 -13.68 -9.24
C PRO A 191 -12.44 -13.18 -7.79
N LEU A 192 -13.36 -12.32 -7.37
CA LEU A 192 -13.59 -12.03 -5.96
C LEU A 192 -14.73 -12.94 -5.48
N SER A 193 -14.42 -13.92 -4.64
CA SER A 193 -15.42 -14.87 -4.12
C SER A 193 -16.17 -14.30 -2.91
N GLN A 194 -17.30 -14.92 -2.54
CA GLN A 194 -18.00 -14.57 -1.30
C GLN A 194 -17.11 -14.73 -0.06
N ASN A 195 -16.30 -15.79 0.00
CA ASN A 195 -15.39 -16.04 1.13
C ASN A 195 -14.34 -14.93 1.28
N ASP A 196 -13.85 -14.37 0.18
CA ASP A 196 -12.91 -13.26 0.20
C ASP A 196 -13.59 -12.02 0.80
N VAL A 197 -14.84 -11.74 0.40
CA VAL A 197 -15.61 -10.61 0.93
C VAL A 197 -15.93 -10.78 2.40
N ASP A 198 -16.33 -11.97 2.82
CA ASP A 198 -16.66 -12.27 4.22
C ASP A 198 -15.43 -12.11 5.12
N TYR A 199 -14.23 -12.33 4.60
CA TYR A 199 -12.97 -12.01 5.29
C TYR A 199 -12.62 -10.53 5.26
N LEU A 200 -12.79 -9.86 4.12
CA LEU A 200 -12.40 -8.46 3.93
C LEU A 200 -13.27 -7.49 4.74
N LEU A 201 -14.57 -7.76 4.88
CA LEU A 201 -15.49 -6.84 5.57
C LEU A 201 -15.10 -6.59 7.04
N PRO A 202 -14.93 -7.63 7.90
CA PRO A 202 -14.47 -7.43 9.28
C PRO A 202 -13.11 -6.72 9.35
N LEU A 203 -12.22 -7.02 8.40
CA LEU A 203 -10.90 -6.41 8.33
C LEU A 203 -10.96 -4.91 8.02
N ILE A 204 -11.81 -4.51 7.06
CA ILE A 204 -12.05 -3.11 6.68
C ILE A 204 -12.57 -2.32 7.89
N GLU A 205 -13.53 -2.89 8.61
CA GLU A 205 -14.12 -2.27 9.80
C GLU A 205 -13.11 -2.16 10.95
N LEU A 206 -12.39 -3.26 11.25
CA LEU A 206 -11.41 -3.32 12.33
C LEU A 206 -10.31 -2.28 12.16
N HIS A 207 -9.77 -2.16 10.94
CA HIS A 207 -8.69 -1.23 10.63
C HIS A 207 -9.18 0.17 10.23
N LYS A 208 -10.50 0.39 10.20
CA LYS A 208 -11.14 1.66 9.80
C LYS A 208 -10.62 2.14 8.44
N ILE A 209 -10.58 1.23 7.48
CA ILE A 209 -10.09 1.51 6.12
C ILE A 209 -10.98 2.55 5.47
N ASP A 210 -10.35 3.64 5.04
CA ASP A 210 -11.05 4.77 4.45
C ASP A 210 -11.27 4.58 2.95
N LYS A 211 -10.24 4.07 2.29
CA LYS A 211 -10.20 3.86 0.84
C LYS A 211 -9.99 2.40 0.50
N LEU A 212 -10.92 1.84 -0.27
CA LEU A 212 -10.80 0.52 -0.86
C LEU A 212 -10.61 0.63 -2.37
N THR A 213 -9.62 -0.08 -2.91
CA THR A 213 -9.41 -0.26 -4.35
C THR A 213 -9.62 -1.74 -4.69
N LEU A 214 -10.50 -2.04 -5.64
CA LEU A 214 -10.79 -3.39 -6.11
C LEU A 214 -10.32 -3.52 -7.55
N ARG A 215 -9.31 -4.36 -7.80
CA ARG A 215 -8.88 -4.76 -9.14
C ARG A 215 -9.36 -6.19 -9.38
N VAL A 216 -10.53 -6.35 -9.97
CA VAL A 216 -11.19 -7.65 -10.06
C VAL A 216 -11.73 -7.95 -11.44
N GLY A 217 -11.62 -9.20 -11.91
CA GLY A 217 -12.23 -9.59 -13.18
C GLY A 217 -13.74 -9.76 -13.06
N ARG A 218 -14.18 -10.59 -12.11
CA ARG A 218 -15.60 -10.82 -11.81
C ARG A 218 -15.83 -11.06 -10.33
N ILE A 219 -17.08 -11.00 -9.90
CA ILE A 219 -17.49 -11.38 -8.54
C ILE A 219 -18.17 -12.75 -8.62
N GLU A 220 -17.65 -13.73 -7.89
CA GLU A 220 -18.20 -15.07 -7.76
C GLU A 220 -19.07 -15.16 -6.51
N SER A 221 -20.25 -14.56 -6.60
CA SER A 221 -21.27 -14.59 -5.57
C SER A 221 -22.65 -14.71 -6.23
N PRO A 222 -23.63 -15.33 -5.56
CA PRO A 222 -25.02 -15.33 -6.00
C PRO A 222 -25.58 -13.92 -6.20
N ASN A 223 -25.06 -12.93 -5.46
CA ASN A 223 -25.51 -11.54 -5.53
C ASN A 223 -24.34 -10.53 -5.56
N PRO A 224 -23.71 -10.32 -6.73
CA PRO A 224 -22.59 -9.38 -6.88
C PRO A 224 -22.93 -7.95 -6.47
N VAL A 225 -24.17 -7.52 -6.69
CA VAL A 225 -24.64 -6.17 -6.35
C VAL A 225 -24.64 -5.97 -4.83
N GLU A 226 -25.11 -6.95 -4.08
CA GLU A 226 -25.13 -6.88 -2.61
C GLU A 226 -23.72 -6.78 -2.02
N ILE A 227 -22.72 -7.44 -2.61
CA ILE A 227 -21.32 -7.28 -2.20
C ILE A 227 -20.86 -5.83 -2.36
N LEU A 228 -21.09 -5.23 -3.54
CA LEU A 228 -20.68 -3.84 -3.80
C LEU A 228 -21.37 -2.88 -2.84
N LEU A 229 -22.65 -3.13 -2.57
CA LEU A 229 -23.45 -2.38 -1.62
C LEU A 229 -22.89 -2.50 -0.19
N LYS A 230 -22.55 -3.71 0.27
CA LYS A 230 -21.92 -3.93 1.59
C LYS A 230 -20.59 -3.19 1.70
N LEU A 231 -19.72 -3.31 0.69
CA LEU A 231 -18.43 -2.62 0.66
C LEU A 231 -18.61 -1.09 0.66
N SER A 232 -19.59 -0.57 -0.10
CA SER A 232 -19.92 0.87 -0.13
C SER A 232 -20.51 1.42 1.17
N SER A 233 -20.91 0.55 2.11
CA SER A 233 -21.39 0.95 3.43
C SER A 233 -20.29 1.05 4.49
N VAL A 234 -19.08 0.55 4.22
CA VAL A 234 -18.00 0.45 5.22
C VAL A 234 -16.79 1.33 4.88
N VAL A 235 -16.74 1.95 3.70
CA VAL A 235 -15.65 2.86 3.28
C VAL A 235 -16.19 4.21 2.82
N ARG A 236 -15.33 5.25 2.79
CA ARG A 236 -15.69 6.57 2.23
C ARG A 236 -15.23 6.74 0.79
N SER A 237 -14.23 5.97 0.35
CA SER A 237 -13.78 5.97 -1.04
C SER A 237 -13.70 4.55 -1.57
N LEU A 238 -14.37 4.29 -2.69
CA LEU A 238 -14.30 3.02 -3.41
C LEU A 238 -13.82 3.25 -4.83
N ASP A 239 -12.70 2.63 -5.18
CA ASP A 239 -12.14 2.62 -6.52
C ASP A 239 -12.22 1.20 -7.07
N ILE A 240 -12.78 1.05 -8.25
CA ILE A 240 -13.06 -0.22 -8.90
C ILE A 240 -12.38 -0.19 -10.27
N ASP A 241 -11.56 -1.18 -10.52
CA ASP A 241 -10.95 -1.47 -11.82
C ASP A 241 -11.33 -2.90 -12.21
N GLN A 242 -12.32 -3.00 -13.10
CA GLN A 242 -12.79 -4.27 -13.60
C GLN A 242 -11.87 -4.75 -14.72
N GLN A 243 -11.11 -5.80 -14.43
CA GLN A 243 -10.22 -6.43 -15.39
C GLN A 243 -11.01 -7.11 -16.52
N LYS A 244 -10.38 -7.22 -17.69
CA LYS A 244 -10.97 -7.85 -18.87
C LYS A 244 -11.38 -9.30 -18.57
N VAL A 245 -12.64 -9.64 -18.83
CA VAL A 245 -13.18 -10.99 -18.67
C VAL A 245 -13.20 -11.72 -20.02
N ARG A 246 -12.65 -12.93 -20.07
CA ARG A 246 -12.63 -13.74 -21.29
C ARG A 246 -14.06 -13.99 -21.80
N GLY A 247 -14.28 -13.76 -23.09
CA GLY A 247 -15.59 -13.96 -23.73
C GLY A 247 -16.55 -12.77 -23.60
N ILE A 248 -16.18 -11.73 -22.84
CA ILE A 248 -16.95 -10.49 -22.78
C ILE A 248 -16.38 -9.51 -23.80
N THR A 249 -17.27 -8.93 -24.62
CA THR A 249 -16.90 -7.90 -25.60
C THR A 249 -17.23 -6.51 -25.06
N ALA A 250 -16.60 -5.48 -25.62
CA ALA A 250 -16.85 -4.08 -25.24
C ALA A 250 -18.34 -3.69 -25.34
N ASN A 251 -19.06 -4.28 -26.30
CA ASN A 251 -20.47 -3.99 -26.58
C ASN A 251 -21.45 -4.71 -25.64
N CYS A 252 -20.95 -5.51 -24.70
CA CYS A 252 -21.79 -6.20 -23.73
C CYS A 252 -22.15 -5.27 -22.57
N ARG A 253 -23.44 -5.24 -22.19
CA ARG A 253 -23.90 -4.59 -20.95
C ARG A 253 -23.57 -5.44 -19.73
N TYR A 254 -22.28 -5.62 -19.47
CA TYR A 254 -21.74 -6.54 -18.49
C TYR A 254 -20.89 -5.80 -17.48
N MET A 255 -21.11 -6.07 -16.20
CA MET A 255 -20.22 -5.62 -15.13
C MET A 255 -20.30 -6.62 -13.98
N PHE A 256 -19.15 -7.02 -13.46
CA PHE A 256 -18.99 -7.94 -12.32
C PHE A 256 -19.81 -9.23 -12.36
N GLY A 257 -19.93 -9.87 -13.52
CA GLY A 257 -20.70 -11.11 -13.64
C GLY A 257 -22.18 -10.90 -13.92
N VAL A 258 -22.67 -9.66 -13.99
CA VAL A 258 -24.10 -9.36 -14.15
C VAL A 258 -24.35 -8.65 -15.48
N TYR A 259 -25.36 -9.14 -16.21
CA TYR A 259 -25.79 -8.59 -17.50
C TYR A 259 -27.01 -7.68 -17.36
N ASN A 260 -27.11 -6.68 -18.22
CA ASN A 260 -28.32 -5.89 -18.46
C ASN A 260 -28.95 -5.28 -17.19
N ARG A 261 -28.13 -4.92 -16.20
CA ARG A 261 -28.60 -4.27 -14.98
C ARG A 261 -28.64 -2.76 -15.11
N ASN A 262 -29.51 -2.15 -14.30
CA ASN A 262 -29.58 -0.70 -14.15
C ASN A 262 -28.45 -0.22 -13.23
N TRP A 263 -27.24 -0.11 -13.78
CA TRP A 263 -26.06 0.33 -13.05
C TRP A 263 -26.16 1.77 -12.55
N ALA A 264 -26.94 2.65 -13.20
CA ALA A 264 -27.19 4.00 -12.67
C ALA A 264 -27.90 3.95 -11.31
N ALA A 265 -28.93 3.12 -11.16
CA ALA A 265 -29.64 2.97 -9.87
C ALA A 265 -28.71 2.40 -8.80
N ILE A 266 -27.94 1.36 -9.13
CA ILE A 266 -26.98 0.72 -8.21
C ILE A 266 -25.91 1.72 -7.76
N VAL A 267 -25.32 2.49 -8.70
CA VAL A 267 -24.32 3.53 -8.39
C VAL A 267 -24.90 4.60 -7.46
N LEU A 268 -26.14 5.05 -7.69
CA LEU A 268 -26.81 6.00 -6.79
C LEU A 268 -27.03 5.40 -5.40
N GLU A 269 -27.40 4.13 -5.32
CA GLU A 269 -27.58 3.44 -4.04
C GLU A 269 -26.25 3.31 -3.29
N MET A 270 -25.17 2.89 -3.96
CA MET A 270 -23.82 2.86 -3.39
C MET A 270 -23.40 4.23 -2.86
N LEU A 271 -23.64 5.28 -3.66
CA LEU A 271 -23.34 6.65 -3.28
C LEU A 271 -24.26 7.19 -2.19
N SER A 272 -25.49 6.69 -2.01
CA SER A 272 -26.35 7.13 -0.89
C SER A 272 -25.89 6.64 0.48
N ARG A 273 -24.95 5.68 0.53
CA ARG A 273 -24.38 5.10 1.75
C ARG A 273 -23.22 5.96 2.28
N THR A 274 -22.12 5.36 2.72
CA THR A 274 -20.98 6.07 3.33
C THR A 274 -20.00 6.67 2.32
N LEU A 275 -20.12 6.32 1.02
CA LEU A 275 -19.22 6.80 -0.02
C LEU A 275 -19.31 8.30 -0.25
N ASN A 276 -18.15 8.96 -0.25
CA ASN A 276 -17.94 10.31 -0.75
C ASN A 276 -17.20 10.30 -2.09
N ALA A 277 -16.54 9.19 -2.43
CA ALA A 277 -15.91 9.01 -3.72
C ALA A 277 -16.18 7.60 -4.26
N LEU A 278 -16.59 7.53 -5.53
CA LEU A 278 -16.74 6.29 -6.28
C LEU A 278 -16.06 6.44 -7.64
N SER A 279 -15.13 5.54 -7.93
CA SER A 279 -14.49 5.40 -9.23
C SER A 279 -14.75 3.98 -9.73
N ILE A 280 -15.27 3.84 -10.95
CA ILE A 280 -15.46 2.55 -11.62
C ILE A 280 -14.86 2.66 -13.01
N ASP A 281 -13.85 1.84 -13.25
CA ASP A 281 -13.29 1.60 -14.56
C ASP A 281 -13.66 0.19 -15.06
N ASN A 282 -14.45 0.09 -16.12
CA ASN A 282 -14.80 -1.13 -16.82
C ASN A 282 -14.55 -1.01 -18.32
N ASN A 283 -13.30 -0.67 -18.70
CA ASN A 283 -12.89 -0.52 -20.10
C ASN A 283 -13.11 -1.78 -20.96
N GLY A 284 -13.25 -2.96 -20.34
CA GLY A 284 -13.51 -4.21 -21.05
C GLY A 284 -14.95 -4.38 -21.56
N ALA A 285 -15.93 -3.68 -20.99
CA ALA A 285 -17.35 -3.80 -21.29
C ALA A 285 -18.06 -2.44 -21.15
N THR A 286 -17.69 -1.48 -22.00
CA THR A 286 -18.06 -0.07 -21.87
C THR A 286 -19.56 0.24 -22.02
N GLU A 287 -20.33 -0.69 -22.59
CA GLU A 287 -21.80 -0.57 -22.71
C GLU A 287 -22.57 -0.90 -21.42
N TYR A 288 -21.88 -1.23 -20.31
CA TYR A 288 -22.56 -1.46 -19.01
C TYR A 288 -23.37 -0.24 -18.54
N LEU A 289 -23.01 0.97 -18.99
CA LEU A 289 -23.69 2.21 -18.68
C LEU A 289 -24.13 2.92 -19.97
N THR A 290 -25.44 2.99 -20.19
CA THR A 290 -26.02 3.66 -21.36
C THR A 290 -25.98 5.19 -21.21
N SER A 291 -26.10 5.91 -22.32
CA SER A 291 -26.21 7.38 -22.30
C SER A 291 -27.41 7.87 -21.46
N GLU A 292 -28.53 7.14 -21.48
CA GLU A 292 -29.68 7.47 -20.65
C GLU A 292 -29.38 7.27 -19.15
N ALA A 293 -28.68 6.19 -18.80
CA ALA A 293 -28.23 5.94 -17.43
C ALA A 293 -27.31 7.08 -16.92
N VAL A 294 -26.41 7.60 -17.77
CA VAL A 294 -25.57 8.77 -17.45
C VAL A 294 -26.41 10.04 -17.22
N ARG A 295 -27.46 10.26 -18.03
CA ARG A 295 -28.38 11.41 -17.83
C ARG A 295 -29.12 11.28 -16.50
N VAL A 296 -29.58 10.08 -16.14
CA VAL A 296 -30.19 9.80 -14.84
C VAL A 296 -29.22 10.12 -13.71
N LEU A 297 -27.97 9.66 -13.78
CA LEU A 297 -26.94 9.95 -12.78
C LEU A 297 -26.73 11.46 -12.61
N ARG A 298 -26.52 12.21 -13.70
CA ARG A 298 -26.34 13.67 -13.65
C ARG A 298 -27.52 14.39 -12.99
N LYS A 299 -28.75 13.93 -13.23
CA LYS A 299 -29.96 14.52 -12.67
C LYS A 299 -30.17 14.19 -11.18
N GLN A 300 -29.76 13.00 -10.75
CA GLN A 300 -30.06 12.52 -9.38
C GLN A 300 -28.90 12.75 -8.39
N LEU A 301 -27.64 12.79 -8.84
CA LEU A 301 -26.48 12.99 -7.97
C LEU A 301 -26.58 14.24 -7.09
N PRO A 302 -26.98 15.43 -7.61
CA PRO A 302 -27.13 16.62 -6.76
C PRO A 302 -28.18 16.48 -5.65
N LYS A 303 -29.12 15.54 -5.80
CA LYS A 303 -30.19 15.32 -4.82
C LYS A 303 -29.77 14.44 -3.65
N LEU A 304 -28.57 13.85 -3.68
CA LEU A 304 -28.06 13.04 -2.57
C LEU A 304 -27.75 13.89 -1.32
N GLY A 305 -27.70 15.22 -1.45
CA GLY A 305 -27.50 16.13 -0.31
C GLY A 305 -26.09 16.07 0.30
N LYS A 306 -25.11 15.52 -0.41
CA LYS A 306 -23.71 15.45 0.02
C LYS A 306 -22.74 15.61 -1.14
N ASN A 307 -21.51 16.00 -0.82
CA ASN A 307 -20.43 16.14 -1.77
C ASN A 307 -19.93 14.75 -2.18
N VAL A 308 -20.16 14.40 -3.43
CA VAL A 308 -19.76 13.12 -4.01
C VAL A 308 -18.92 13.32 -5.26
N ARG A 309 -17.74 12.70 -5.26
CA ARG A 309 -16.89 12.57 -6.43
C ARG A 309 -17.19 11.26 -7.14
N LEU A 310 -17.78 11.33 -8.33
CA LEU A 310 -18.03 10.17 -9.17
C LEU A 310 -17.09 10.18 -10.38
N THR A 311 -16.53 9.00 -10.70
CA THR A 311 -15.79 8.75 -11.94
C THR A 311 -16.22 7.40 -12.51
N LEU A 312 -16.72 7.40 -13.75
CA LEU A 312 -17.16 6.18 -14.44
C LEU A 312 -16.53 6.16 -15.83
N SER A 313 -15.97 5.03 -16.26
CA SER A 313 -15.75 4.80 -17.69
C SER A 313 -17.07 4.40 -18.35
N TYR A 314 -17.37 4.98 -19.51
CA TYR A 314 -18.53 4.63 -20.32
C TYR A 314 -18.28 4.99 -21.78
N ASN A 315 -18.97 4.33 -22.70
CA ASN A 315 -18.89 4.67 -24.11
C ASN A 315 -19.77 5.90 -24.41
N GLY A 316 -19.14 7.05 -24.62
CA GLY A 316 -19.83 8.26 -25.05
C GLY A 316 -19.79 8.35 -26.58
N PHE A 317 -20.95 8.28 -27.23
CA PHE A 317 -21.06 8.67 -28.64
C PHE A 317 -20.93 10.20 -28.73
N THR A 318 -19.78 10.68 -29.20
CA THR A 318 -19.65 12.06 -29.71
C THR A 318 -19.49 11.97 -31.23
N ASN A 319 -20.57 12.26 -31.96
CA ASN A 319 -20.60 12.51 -33.42
C ASN A 319 -19.68 11.61 -34.30
N GLY A 320 -19.85 10.29 -34.22
CA GLY A 320 -19.22 9.35 -35.16
C GLY A 320 -17.84 8.83 -34.77
N PHE A 321 -17.27 9.27 -33.64
CA PHE A 321 -16.06 8.68 -33.05
C PHE A 321 -16.37 8.17 -31.64
N THR A 322 -15.98 6.93 -31.33
CA THR A 322 -16.01 6.40 -29.96
C THR A 322 -14.95 7.10 -29.13
N SER A 323 -15.36 8.06 -28.29
CA SER A 323 -14.49 8.75 -27.35
C SER A 323 -14.72 8.20 -25.94
N PHE A 324 -13.65 7.75 -25.26
CA PHE A 324 -13.69 7.40 -23.84
C PHE A 324 -13.85 8.67 -23.02
N THR A 325 -15.01 8.87 -22.40
CA THR A 325 -15.29 10.05 -21.58
C THR A 325 -15.38 9.63 -20.13
N LYS A 326 -14.59 10.27 -19.25
CA LYS A 326 -14.80 10.15 -17.80
C LYS A 326 -15.90 11.13 -17.39
N LEU A 327 -16.98 10.62 -16.80
CA LEU A 327 -17.92 11.50 -16.10
C LEU A 327 -17.25 11.92 -14.79
N GLN A 328 -16.86 13.18 -14.67
CA GLN A 328 -16.34 13.75 -13.43
C GLN A 328 -17.30 14.81 -12.93
N THR A 329 -17.86 14.62 -11.74
CA THR A 329 -18.56 15.68 -11.01
C THR A 329 -17.55 16.36 -10.10
N CYS A 330 -17.31 17.66 -10.32
CA CYS A 330 -16.55 18.49 -9.38
C CYS A 330 -17.48 19.03 -8.29
N ASP A 331 -16.94 19.26 -7.09
CA ASP A 331 -17.69 19.74 -5.93
C ASP A 331 -18.53 20.99 -6.25
N PRO A 332 -19.75 21.11 -5.70
CA PRO A 332 -20.43 22.39 -5.67
C PRO A 332 -19.59 23.37 -4.85
N LYS A 333 -19.20 24.49 -5.48
CA LYS A 333 -18.48 25.60 -4.84
C LYS A 333 -19.25 26.18 -3.67
#